data_AF-A0A2N2MC89-F1
#
_entry.id   AF-A0A2N2MC89-F1
#
_cell.length_a   1.000
_cell.length_b   1.000
_cell.length_c   1.000
_cell.angle_alpha   90.00
_cell.angle_beta   90.00
_cell.angle_gamma   90.00
#
_symmetry.space_group_name_H-M   'P 1'
#
loop_
_entity.id
_entity.type
_entity.pdbx_description
1 polymer ?
#
loop_
_entity_poly.entity_id
_entity_poly.type
_entity_poly.pdbx_seq_one_letter_code
_entity_poly.pdbx_strand_id
1 'polypeptide(L)'
;MPGFFLGLQLYLLYGKINRMSPQRWVFFAFSILAGLGLGLLYGWVISPLEYVDTSPDSLRADYRADYVLMVAELYQGEQDAALASRRLTLLGSALPPAEIVAQALQFAESHEYAAQDVTLLQNLVIALQIYDASGALP
;
A
#
# COMPACT_ATOMS: atom_id res chain seq x y z
N MET A 1 1.07 -82.03 39.00
CA MET A 1 0.07 -81.05 39.47
C MET A 1 0.81 -79.78 39.89
N PRO A 2 0.37 -78.54 39.61
CA PRO A 2 0.01 -77.88 38.35
C PRO A 2 0.83 -76.58 38.15
N GLY A 3 1.60 -76.43 37.06
CA GLY A 3 2.43 -75.23 36.82
C GLY A 3 2.27 -74.58 35.44
N PHE A 4 1.40 -75.13 34.58
CA PHE A 4 1.44 -74.81 33.16
C PHE A 4 0.27 -73.94 32.66
N PHE A 5 -0.76 -73.70 33.48
CA PHE A 5 -1.98 -73.01 33.05
C PHE A 5 -1.97 -71.49 33.30
N LEU A 6 -1.05 -70.95 34.11
CA LEU A 6 -1.03 -69.53 34.49
C LEU A 6 -0.35 -68.60 33.47
N GLY A 7 0.48 -69.14 32.56
CA GLY A 7 1.19 -68.34 31.55
C GLY A 7 0.36 -68.01 30.30
N LEU A 8 -0.69 -68.81 30.01
CA LEU A 8 -1.43 -68.69 28.74
C LEU A 8 -2.51 -67.61 28.77
N GLN A 9 -2.98 -67.20 29.96
CA GLN A 9 -4.02 -66.17 30.08
C GLN A 9 -3.47 -64.74 29.91
N LEU A 10 -2.17 -64.53 30.13
CA LEU A 10 -1.55 -63.19 30.08
C LEU A 10 -1.25 -62.72 28.64
N TYR A 11 -1.20 -63.63 27.66
CA TYR A 11 -0.86 -63.30 26.26
C TYR A 11 -2.06 -62.71 25.48
N LEU A 12 -3.30 -62.99 25.90
CA LEU A 12 -4.49 -62.47 25.22
C LEU A 12 -4.81 -61.01 25.54
N LEU A 13 -4.05 -60.37 26.45
CA LEU A 13 -4.24 -58.98 26.85
C LEU A 13 -3.22 -58.01 26.20
N TYR A 14 -2.50 -58.43 25.16
CA TYR A 14 -1.54 -57.55 24.47
C TYR A 14 -2.17 -56.91 23.22
N GLY A 15 -2.73 -55.72 23.43
CA GLY A 15 -2.67 -54.63 22.44
C GLY A 15 -3.44 -54.82 21.14
N LYS A 16 -4.76 -54.67 21.17
CA LYS A 16 -5.48 -54.14 20.00
C LYS A 16 -5.20 -52.64 19.91
N ILE A 17 -4.01 -52.29 19.39
CA ILE A 17 -3.68 -50.92 19.01
C ILE A 17 -4.70 -50.53 17.96
N ASN A 18 -5.60 -49.61 18.30
CA ASN A 18 -6.59 -49.09 17.38
C ASN A 18 -5.83 -48.28 16.33
N ARG A 19 -5.40 -48.93 15.25
CA ARG A 19 -4.74 -48.29 14.11
C ARG A 19 -5.75 -47.29 13.54
N MET A 20 -5.59 -46.01 13.89
CA MET A 20 -6.42 -44.95 13.29
C MET A 20 -6.32 -45.13 11.78
N SER A 21 -7.47 -45.36 11.13
CA SER A 21 -7.47 -45.70 9.72
C SER A 21 -6.80 -44.54 8.96
N PRO A 22 -5.80 -44.81 8.09
CA PRO A 22 -5.09 -43.77 7.34
C PRO A 22 -6.06 -42.90 6.52
N GLN A 23 -7.23 -43.47 6.20
CA GLN A 23 -8.36 -42.80 5.59
C GLN A 23 -8.83 -41.55 6.34
N ARG A 24 -8.83 -41.53 7.69
CA ARG A 24 -9.25 -40.35 8.47
C ARG A 24 -8.28 -39.18 8.31
N TRP A 25 -6.98 -39.47 8.28
CA TRP A 25 -5.94 -38.47 8.04
C TRP A 25 -5.99 -37.93 6.61
N VAL A 26 -6.28 -38.78 5.63
CA VAL A 26 -6.49 -38.36 4.23
C VAL A 26 -7.67 -37.41 4.11
N PHE A 27 -8.82 -37.73 4.72
CA PHE A 27 -9.97 -36.83 4.71
C PHE A 27 -9.70 -35.50 5.40
N PHE A 28 -8.99 -35.52 6.53
CA PHE A 28 -8.60 -34.28 7.22
C PHE A 28 -7.69 -33.40 6.36
N ALA A 29 -6.66 -33.97 5.74
CA ALA A 29 -5.78 -33.24 4.84
C ALA A 29 -6.53 -32.71 3.61
N PHE A 30 -7.46 -33.49 3.07
CA PHE A 30 -8.30 -33.08 1.94
C PHE A 30 -9.19 -31.89 2.29
N SER A 31 -9.82 -31.88 3.47
CA SER A 31 -10.64 -30.75 3.93
C SER A 31 -9.84 -29.46 4.08
N ILE A 32 -8.59 -29.54 4.57
CA ILE A 32 -7.70 -28.37 4.66
C ILE A 32 -7.33 -27.87 3.26
N LEU A 33 -6.92 -28.76 2.36
CA LEU A 33 -6.57 -28.39 0.99
C LEU A 33 -7.76 -27.78 0.24
N ALA A 34 -8.96 -28.34 0.42
CA ALA A 34 -10.18 -27.80 -0.15
C ALA A 34 -10.49 -26.40 0.39
N GLY A 35 -10.37 -26.19 1.71
CA GLY A 35 -10.56 -24.88 2.33
C GLY A 35 -9.55 -23.84 1.86
N LEU A 36 -8.26 -24.21 1.78
CA LEU A 36 -7.21 -23.34 1.24
C LEU A 36 -7.43 -23.01 -0.23
N GLY A 37 -7.77 -24.01 -1.04
CA GLY A 37 -8.05 -23.83 -2.46
C GLY A 37 -9.24 -22.89 -2.69
N LEU A 38 -10.34 -23.10 -1.96
CA LEU A 38 -11.52 -22.23 -2.04
C LEU A 38 -11.23 -20.81 -1.52
N GLY A 39 -10.49 -20.68 -0.41
CA GLY A 39 -10.10 -19.39 0.14
C GLY A 39 -9.19 -18.59 -0.79
N LEU A 40 -8.21 -19.26 -1.42
CA LEU A 40 -7.33 -18.65 -2.42
C LEU A 40 -8.11 -18.27 -3.69
N LEU A 41 -9.00 -19.14 -4.17
CA LEU A 41 -9.81 -18.86 -5.35
C LEU A 41 -10.76 -17.68 -5.09
N TYR A 42 -11.39 -17.63 -3.92
CA TYR A 42 -12.22 -16.50 -3.50
C TYR A 42 -11.39 -15.21 -3.37
N GLY A 43 -10.27 -15.27 -2.65
CA GLY A 43 -9.38 -14.13 -2.46
C GLY A 43 -8.76 -13.61 -3.76
N TRP A 44 -8.50 -14.46 -4.74
CA TRP A 44 -7.87 -14.05 -6.00
C TRP A 44 -8.88 -13.57 -7.05
N VAL A 45 -10.05 -14.21 -7.16
CA VAL A 45 -11.03 -13.94 -8.24
C VAL A 45 -12.06 -12.88 -7.85
N ILE A 46 -12.50 -12.85 -6.59
CA ILE A 46 -13.59 -11.97 -6.14
C ILE A 46 -13.05 -10.67 -5.54
N SER A 47 -11.90 -10.73 -4.90
CA SER A 47 -11.18 -9.56 -4.37
C SER A 47 -9.77 -9.53 -4.93
N PRO A 48 -9.59 -9.42 -6.26
CA PRO A 48 -8.26 -9.23 -6.83
C PRO A 48 -7.62 -8.07 -6.06
N LEU A 49 -6.45 -8.33 -5.49
CA LEU A 49 -5.63 -7.28 -4.91
C LEU A 49 -5.36 -6.31 -6.04
N GLU A 50 -6.15 -5.24 -6.14
CA GLU A 50 -5.70 -4.03 -6.80
C GLU A 50 -4.42 -3.67 -6.05
N TYR A 51 -3.28 -3.94 -6.68
CA TYR A 51 -2.09 -3.17 -6.43
C TYR A 51 -2.49 -1.73 -6.78
N VAL A 52 -3.13 -1.03 -5.84
CA VAL A 52 -3.43 0.39 -6.00
C VAL A 52 -2.05 1.02 -6.12
N ASP A 53 -1.80 1.49 -7.33
CA ASP A 53 -0.51 1.87 -7.84
C ASP A 53 0.26 2.70 -6.81
N THR A 54 1.40 2.18 -6.35
CA THR A 54 2.45 2.91 -5.63
C THR A 54 3.20 3.85 -6.58
N SER A 55 2.47 4.51 -7.48
CA SER A 55 2.94 5.55 -8.37
C SER A 55 2.58 6.88 -7.71
N PRO A 56 3.51 7.82 -7.53
CA PRO A 56 3.23 9.15 -6.97
C PRO A 56 2.06 9.91 -7.64
N ASP A 57 1.68 9.51 -8.86
CA ASP A 57 0.52 9.99 -9.61
C ASP A 57 -0.84 9.59 -9.01
N SER A 58 -0.90 8.55 -8.16
CA SER A 58 -2.11 8.09 -7.47
C SER A 58 -2.35 8.78 -6.12
N LEU A 59 -1.44 9.66 -5.66
CA LEU A 59 -1.64 10.42 -4.42
C LEU A 59 -3.01 11.12 -4.49
N ARG A 60 -3.82 10.98 -3.44
CA ARG A 60 -5.06 11.75 -3.32
C ARG A 60 -4.72 13.25 -3.37
N ALA A 61 -5.65 14.05 -3.89
CA ALA A 61 -5.41 15.47 -4.16
C ALA A 61 -4.98 16.27 -2.91
N ASP A 62 -5.42 15.83 -1.72
CA ASP A 62 -4.99 16.32 -0.41
C ASP A 62 -3.47 16.17 -0.20
N TYR A 63 -2.93 14.97 -0.35
CA TYR A 63 -1.49 14.73 -0.15
C TYR A 63 -0.60 15.47 -1.17
N ARG A 64 -1.08 15.65 -2.40
CA ARG A 64 -0.35 16.47 -3.40
C ARG A 64 -0.33 17.93 -2.99
N ALA A 65 -1.48 18.46 -2.57
CA ALA A 65 -1.58 19.85 -2.11
C ALA A 65 -0.66 20.11 -0.91
N ASP A 66 -0.59 19.18 0.04
CA ASP A 66 0.28 19.30 1.21
C ASP A 66 1.77 19.24 0.83
N TYR A 67 2.17 18.35 -0.08
CA TYR A 67 3.54 18.33 -0.59
C TYR A 67 3.91 19.64 -1.31
N VAL A 68 2.99 20.15 -2.14
CA VAL A 68 3.21 21.40 -2.87
C VAL A 68 3.31 22.58 -1.90
N LEU A 69 2.50 22.61 -0.85
CA LEU A 69 2.59 23.63 0.20
C LEU A 69 3.95 23.59 0.90
N MET A 70 4.45 22.40 1.26
CA MET A 70 5.81 22.26 1.80
C MET A 70 6.87 22.81 0.84
N VAL A 71 6.75 22.57 -0.47
CA VAL A 71 7.66 23.14 -1.46
C VAL A 71 7.55 24.67 -1.52
N ALA A 72 6.34 25.22 -1.39
CA ALA A 72 6.11 26.66 -1.36
C ALA A 72 6.72 27.34 -0.12
N GLU A 73 6.65 26.70 1.05
CA GLU A 73 7.32 27.14 2.27
C GLU A 73 8.84 27.17 2.09
N LEU A 74 9.43 26.10 1.54
CA LEU A 74 10.87 26.05 1.26
C LEU A 74 11.29 27.12 0.25
N TYR A 75 10.50 27.33 -0.81
CA TYR A 75 10.73 28.40 -1.76
C TYR A 75 10.69 29.79 -1.09
N GLN A 76 9.82 30.01 -0.11
CA GLN A 76 9.79 31.29 0.61
C GLN A 76 11.13 31.61 1.27
N GLY A 77 11.80 30.61 1.85
CA GLY A 77 13.12 30.78 2.46
C GLY A 77 14.28 30.84 1.46
N GLU A 78 14.21 30.05 0.39
CA GLU A 78 15.31 29.88 -0.57
C GLU A 78 15.28 30.85 -1.74
N GLN A 79 14.08 31.29 -2.16
CA GLN A 79 13.80 32.10 -3.36
C GLN A 79 14.38 31.51 -4.66
N ASP A 80 14.52 30.19 -4.73
CA ASP A 80 15.06 29.45 -5.89
C ASP A 80 13.95 28.67 -6.61
N ALA A 81 13.47 29.25 -7.72
CA ALA A 81 12.42 28.64 -8.54
C ALA A 81 12.88 27.38 -9.29
N ALA A 82 14.17 27.29 -9.64
CA ALA A 82 14.72 26.11 -10.33
C ALA A 82 14.76 24.91 -9.37
N LEU A 83 15.14 25.15 -8.13
CA LEU A 83 15.15 24.14 -7.08
C LEU A 83 13.71 23.70 -6.73
N ALA A 84 12.79 24.65 -6.57
CA ALA A 84 11.37 24.35 -6.36
C ALA A 84 10.77 23.51 -7.52
N SER A 85 11.07 23.88 -8.76
CA SER A 85 10.69 23.11 -9.96
C SER A 85 11.17 21.65 -9.88
N ARG A 86 12.46 21.43 -9.59
CA ARG A 86 13.02 20.07 -9.43
C ARG A 86 12.31 19.27 -8.35
N ARG A 87 11.98 19.86 -7.20
CA ARG A 87 11.21 19.17 -6.15
C ARG A 87 9.82 18.77 -6.64
N LEU A 88 9.15 19.64 -7.39
CA LEU A 88 7.82 19.34 -7.93
C LEU A 88 7.83 18.22 -8.98
N THR A 89 8.92 18.09 -9.77
CA THR A 89 9.04 16.98 -10.72
C THR A 89 9.05 15.59 -10.05
N LEU A 90 9.39 15.50 -8.75
CA LEU A 90 9.36 14.24 -7.99
C LEU A 90 7.94 13.67 -7.82
N LEU A 91 6.90 14.49 -7.99
CA LEU A 91 5.51 14.02 -8.03
C LEU A 91 5.22 13.14 -9.27
N GLY A 92 6.13 13.08 -10.24
CA GLY A 92 6.02 12.20 -11.40
C GLY A 92 4.93 12.62 -12.40
N SER A 93 4.28 13.77 -12.18
CA SER A 93 3.22 14.23 -13.08
C SER A 93 3.79 14.71 -14.40
N ALA A 94 3.08 14.45 -15.50
CA ALA A 94 3.42 15.00 -16.81
C ALA A 94 3.12 16.51 -16.95
N LEU A 95 2.53 17.12 -15.92
CA LEU A 95 2.16 18.53 -15.90
C LEU A 95 3.39 19.42 -15.63
N PRO A 96 3.45 20.62 -16.22
CA PRO A 96 4.43 21.63 -15.85
C PRO A 96 4.36 21.96 -14.35
N PRO A 97 5.50 22.22 -13.69
CA PRO A 97 5.53 22.57 -12.26
C PRO A 97 4.56 23.68 -11.88
N ALA A 98 4.44 24.74 -12.69
CA ALA A 98 3.49 25.82 -12.45
C ALA A 98 2.02 25.34 -12.41
N GLU A 99 1.64 24.39 -13.27
CA GLU A 99 0.29 23.83 -13.29
C GLU A 99 0.00 22.92 -12.09
N ILE A 100 1.02 22.18 -11.62
CA ILE A 100 0.92 21.38 -10.40
C ILE A 100 0.57 22.29 -9.22
N VAL A 101 1.26 23.43 -9.09
CA VAL A 101 1.00 24.38 -8.01
C VAL A 101 -0.34 25.09 -8.18
N ALA A 102 -0.75 25.40 -9.42
CA ALA A 102 -2.06 25.98 -9.67
C ALA A 102 -3.21 25.04 -9.24
N GLN A 103 -3.08 23.73 -9.45
CA GLN A 103 -4.06 22.75 -8.96
C GLN A 103 -4.08 22.67 -7.44
N ALA A 104 -2.91 22.70 -6.79
CA ALA A 104 -2.82 22.74 -5.33
C ALA A 104 -3.44 24.03 -4.76
N LEU A 105 -3.26 25.18 -5.42
CA LEU A 105 -3.88 26.44 -5.03
C LEU A 105 -5.41 26.37 -5.10
N GLN A 106 -5.97 25.83 -6.20
CA GLN A 106 -7.41 25.64 -6.31
C GLN A 106 -7.96 24.67 -5.25
N PHE A 107 -7.19 23.61 -4.93
CA PHE A 107 -7.53 22.70 -3.85
C PHE A 107 -7.54 23.44 -2.50
N ALA A 108 -6.50 24.23 -2.22
CA ALA A 108 -6.37 25.00 -0.98
C ALA A 108 -7.52 26.01 -0.79
N GLU A 109 -7.92 26.69 -1.85
CA GLU A 109 -9.06 27.63 -1.84
C GLU A 109 -10.40 26.94 -1.56
N SER A 110 -10.60 25.72 -2.08
CA SER A 110 -11.83 24.94 -1.88
C SER A 110 -11.91 24.21 -0.53
N HIS A 111 -10.77 24.09 0.18
CA HIS A 111 -10.65 23.35 1.44
C HIS A 111 -10.26 24.25 2.62
N GLU A 112 -10.47 25.57 2.51
CA GLU A 112 -10.29 26.56 3.58
C GLU A 112 -8.88 26.57 4.21
N TYR A 113 -7.84 26.41 3.41
CA TYR A 113 -6.45 26.54 3.87
C TYR A 113 -6.20 27.94 4.46
N ALA A 114 -5.19 28.07 5.33
CA ALA A 114 -4.88 29.36 5.93
C ALA A 114 -4.49 30.39 4.86
N ALA A 115 -4.88 31.66 5.06
CA ALA A 115 -4.60 32.72 4.08
C ALA A 115 -3.09 32.89 3.80
N GLN A 116 -2.24 32.56 4.79
CA GLN A 116 -0.79 32.58 4.66
C GLN A 116 -0.32 31.51 3.66
N ASP A 117 -0.82 30.28 3.80
CA ASP A 117 -0.50 29.14 2.93
C ASP A 117 -0.96 29.38 1.49
N VAL A 118 -2.17 29.92 1.33
CA VAL A 118 -2.68 30.35 0.02
C VAL A 118 -1.75 31.38 -0.64
N THR A 119 -1.22 32.32 0.15
CA THR A 119 -0.26 33.32 -0.34
C THR A 119 1.07 32.68 -0.75
N LEU A 120 1.56 31.69 -0.01
CA LEU A 120 2.77 30.93 -0.37
C LEU A 120 2.59 30.22 -1.71
N LEU A 121 1.46 29.54 -1.90
CA LEU A 121 1.12 28.86 -3.14
C LEU A 121 1.02 29.84 -4.32
N GLN A 122 0.36 30.99 -4.14
CA GLN A 122 0.28 32.04 -5.17
C GLN A 122 1.66 32.56 -5.57
N ASN A 123 2.52 32.86 -4.59
CA ASN A 123 3.88 33.33 -4.85
C ASN A 123 4.69 32.28 -5.63
N LEU A 124 4.56 31.00 -5.29
CA LEU A 124 5.25 29.91 -5.98
C LEU A 124 4.74 29.74 -7.42
N VAL A 125 3.42 29.81 -7.67
CA VAL A 125 2.85 29.75 -9.04
C VAL A 125 3.46 30.84 -9.91
N ILE A 126 3.47 32.08 -9.42
CA ILE A 126 4.00 33.23 -10.17
C ILE A 126 5.49 33.04 -10.48
N ALA A 127 6.28 32.61 -9.48
CA ALA A 127 7.70 32.37 -9.65
C ALA A 127 8.00 31.31 -10.71
N LEU A 128 7.25 30.20 -10.70
CA LEU A 128 7.40 29.12 -11.68
C LEU A 128 6.95 29.54 -13.08
N GLN A 129 5.88 30.32 -13.21
CA GLN A 129 5.45 30.85 -14.52
C GLN A 129 6.53 31.76 -15.16
N ILE A 130 7.17 32.61 -14.35
CA ILE A 130 8.28 33.46 -14.81
C ILE A 130 9.49 32.61 -15.20
N TYR A 131 9.82 31.61 -14.36
CA TYR A 131 10.92 30.68 -14.62
C TYR A 131 10.72 29.90 -15.93
N ASP A 132 9.54 29.32 -16.13
CA ASP A 132 9.19 28.58 -17.35
C ASP A 132 9.24 29.49 -18.59
N ALA A 133 8.71 30.71 -18.48
CA ALA A 133 8.74 31.70 -19.57
C ALA A 133 10.17 32.17 -19.93
N SER A 134 11.12 32.07 -19.00
CA SER A 134 12.53 32.41 -19.24
C SER A 134 13.29 31.37 -20.08
N GLY A 135 12.64 30.26 -20.45
CA GLY A 135 13.22 29.20 -21.28
C GLY A 135 14.08 28.20 -20.49
N ALA A 136 14.06 28.27 -19.16
CA ALA A 136 14.72 27.33 -18.28
C ALA A 136 13.84 26.08 -18.12
N LEU A 137 13.86 25.18 -19.11
CA LEU A 137 13.19 23.88 -18.96
C LEU A 137 13.84 23.08 -17.81
N PRO A 138 13.04 22.33 -17.03
CA PRO A 138 13.52 21.53 -15.89
C PRO A 138 14.59 20.49 -16.24
#